data_AF-A0A5S5C574-F1
#
_entry.id   AF-A0A5S5C574-F1
#
_cell.length_a   1.000
_cell.length_b   1.000
_cell.length_c   1.000
_cell.angle_alpha   90.00
_cell.angle_beta   90.00
_cell.angle_gamma   90.00
#
_symmetry.space_group_name_H-M   'P 1'
#
loop_
_entity.id
_entity.type
_entity.pdbx_description
1 polymer ?
#
loop_
_entity_poly.entity_id
_entity_poly.type
_entity_poly.pdbx_seq_one_letter_code
_entity_poly.pdbx_strand_id
1 'polypeptide(L)'
;MKKLMKCLLFGIPISALLYFSIQCYFELHGGTPWGKHSYQLEVENYLATTYPNLKTQIESVNYSFIEMRYTAHVSTTNELNFYVEEGYRGIWDNYPQALWAEEATKICTAFLSIHRTNAKCDVGLDGSGGINDIPNPIPNYEEVQEQLYSSLEVNVRFNIKLAGTETDYIEILELKKLLEAAKISQQISFLYDDVAFFDISTQIDTIQELQKKAFKRLTPSGYSTTRKHKPNP
;
A
#
# COMPACT_ATOMS: atom_id res chain seq x y z
N MET A 1 28.29 40.76 -36.98
CA MET A 1 28.85 39.41 -36.74
C MET A 1 29.42 39.20 -35.34
N LYS A 2 30.42 39.95 -34.86
CA LYS A 2 31.07 39.70 -33.54
C LYS A 2 30.13 39.71 -32.31
N LYS A 3 29.09 40.57 -32.28
CA LYS A 3 28.08 40.58 -31.19
C LYS A 3 27.15 39.36 -31.22
N LEU A 4 26.70 38.97 -32.41
CA LEU A 4 25.85 37.79 -32.60
C LEU A 4 26.59 36.50 -32.19
N MET A 5 27.87 36.41 -32.54
CA MET A 5 28.73 35.27 -32.22
C MET A 5 29.02 35.16 -30.71
N LYS A 6 29.18 36.30 -30.01
CA LYS A 6 29.30 36.32 -28.53
C LYS A 6 27.99 35.91 -27.83
N CYS A 7 26.83 36.38 -28.31
CA CYS A 7 25.54 35.95 -27.76
C CYS A 7 25.30 34.45 -27.97
N LEU A 8 25.72 33.87 -29.09
CA LEU A 8 25.63 32.42 -29.32
C LEU A 8 26.63 31.64 -28.45
N LEU A 9 27.89 32.10 -28.34
CA LEU A 9 28.94 31.43 -27.55
C LEU A 9 28.65 31.39 -26.05
N PHE A 10 27.96 32.40 -25.49
CA PHE A 10 27.66 32.45 -24.05
C PHE A 10 26.19 32.17 -23.73
N GLY A 11 25.25 32.51 -24.61
CA GLY A 11 23.81 32.33 -24.37
C GLY A 11 23.35 30.87 -24.45
N ILE A 12 23.91 30.08 -25.37
CA ILE A 12 23.59 28.65 -25.50
C ILE A 12 24.02 27.86 -24.25
N PRO A 13 25.27 27.96 -23.74
CA PRO A 13 25.64 27.20 -22.55
C PRO A 13 24.88 27.65 -21.29
N ILE A 14 24.57 28.95 -21.14
CA ILE A 14 23.79 29.45 -20.00
C ILE A 14 22.35 28.91 -20.06
N SER A 15 21.71 28.93 -21.24
CA SER A 15 20.35 28.38 -21.39
C SER A 15 20.31 26.86 -21.17
N ALA A 16 21.33 26.12 -21.64
CA ALA A 16 21.45 24.68 -21.36
C ALA A 16 21.62 24.40 -19.86
N LEU A 17 22.45 25.19 -19.16
CA LEU A 17 22.67 25.03 -17.72
C LEU A 17 21.40 25.33 -16.91
N LEU A 18 20.66 26.38 -17.28
CA LEU A 18 19.37 26.72 -16.67
C LEU A 18 18.33 25.63 -16.93
N TYR A 19 18.22 25.14 -18.16
CA TYR A 19 17.32 24.05 -18.50
C TYR A 19 17.64 22.80 -17.67
N PHE A 20 18.91 22.40 -17.61
CA PHE A 20 19.34 21.24 -16.82
C PHE A 20 19.04 21.42 -15.33
N SER A 21 19.30 22.62 -14.79
CA SER A 21 19.03 22.92 -13.38
C SER A 21 17.54 22.86 -13.06
N ILE A 22 16.68 23.34 -13.96
CA ILE A 22 15.22 23.24 -13.84
C ILE A 22 14.77 21.77 -13.89
N GLN A 23 15.30 20.98 -14.82
CA GLN A 23 14.97 19.56 -14.91
C GLN A 23 15.37 18.80 -13.64
N CYS A 24 16.62 18.97 -13.18
CA CYS A 24 17.07 18.34 -11.93
C CYS A 24 16.24 18.77 -10.73
N TYR A 25 15.84 20.06 -10.65
CA TYR A 25 14.95 20.53 -9.59
C TYR A 25 13.62 19.77 -9.61
N PHE A 26 12.96 19.67 -10.76
CA PHE A 26 11.67 18.99 -10.84
C PHE A 26 11.79 17.48 -10.62
N GLU A 27 12.80 16.81 -11.17
CA GLU A 27 13.03 15.38 -10.93
C GLU A 27 13.23 15.08 -9.43
N LEU A 28 14.03 15.90 -8.74
CA LEU A 28 14.25 15.77 -7.30
C LEU A 28 13.01 16.15 -6.46
N HIS A 29 12.13 16.99 -6.99
CA HIS A 29 10.91 17.47 -6.33
C HIS A 29 9.63 16.77 -6.82
N GLY A 30 9.75 15.52 -7.27
CA GLY A 30 8.59 14.68 -7.54
C GLY A 30 8.01 14.87 -8.94
N GLY A 31 8.87 15.08 -9.94
CA GLY A 31 8.56 15.02 -11.36
C GLY A 31 8.19 16.37 -11.97
N THR A 32 8.24 16.43 -13.29
CA THR A 32 7.88 17.66 -14.03
C THR A 32 6.37 17.77 -14.20
N PRO A 33 5.79 19.00 -14.20
CA PRO A 33 4.36 19.17 -14.42
C PRO A 33 3.86 18.58 -15.75
N TRP A 34 4.65 18.73 -16.82
CA TRP A 34 4.31 18.16 -18.13
C TRP A 34 4.45 16.64 -18.16
N GLY A 35 5.45 16.07 -17.46
CA GLY A 35 5.58 14.61 -17.34
C GLY A 35 4.39 13.99 -16.61
N LYS A 36 3.93 14.61 -15.52
CA LYS A 36 2.70 14.19 -14.81
C LYS A 36 1.47 14.24 -15.71
N HIS A 37 1.31 15.32 -16.47
CA HIS A 37 0.17 15.48 -17.36
C HIS A 37 0.19 14.45 -18.50
N SER A 38 1.35 14.24 -19.14
CA SER A 38 1.49 13.20 -20.17
C SER A 38 1.16 11.81 -19.62
N TYR A 39 1.70 11.47 -18.46
CA TYR A 39 1.43 10.18 -17.83
C TYR A 39 -0.05 10.01 -17.45
N GLN A 40 -0.70 11.07 -16.96
CA GLN A 40 -2.13 11.05 -16.70
C GLN A 40 -2.94 10.66 -17.95
N LEU A 41 -2.64 11.26 -19.10
CA LEU A 41 -3.31 10.94 -20.37
C LEU A 41 -3.05 9.50 -20.82
N GLU A 42 -1.84 8.99 -20.61
CA GLU A 42 -1.50 7.60 -20.89
C GLU A 42 -2.31 6.64 -20.00
N VAL A 43 -2.46 6.94 -18.71
CA VAL A 43 -3.28 6.17 -17.77
C VAL A 43 -4.75 6.21 -18.16
N GLU A 44 -5.30 7.38 -18.53
CA GLU A 44 -6.70 7.50 -18.99
C GLU A 44 -6.95 6.61 -20.21
N ASN A 45 -6.05 6.65 -21.19
CA ASN A 45 -6.17 5.83 -22.40
C ASN A 45 -6.00 4.32 -22.11
N TYR A 46 -5.05 3.98 -21.24
CA TYR A 46 -4.84 2.60 -20.78
C TYR A 46 -6.11 2.05 -20.14
N LEU A 47 -6.66 2.72 -19.14
CA LEU A 47 -7.85 2.27 -18.42
C LEU A 47 -9.08 2.18 -19.32
N ALA A 48 -9.28 3.15 -20.22
CA ALA A 48 -10.38 3.12 -21.18
C ALA A 48 -10.29 1.92 -22.16
N THR A 49 -9.07 1.46 -22.47
CA THR A 49 -8.83 0.33 -23.36
C THR A 49 -8.93 -1.01 -22.61
N THR A 50 -8.30 -1.10 -21.44
CA THR A 50 -8.22 -2.33 -20.64
C THR A 50 -9.54 -2.63 -19.93
N TYR A 51 -10.23 -1.59 -19.43
CA TYR A 51 -11.48 -1.71 -18.67
C TYR A 51 -12.57 -0.76 -19.22
N PRO A 52 -13.08 -1.00 -20.44
CA PRO A 52 -13.96 -0.04 -21.14
C PRO A 52 -15.28 0.28 -20.42
N ASN A 53 -15.71 -0.58 -19.51
CA ASN A 53 -16.93 -0.41 -18.72
C ASN A 53 -16.68 0.12 -17.31
N LEU A 54 -15.42 0.28 -16.91
CA LEU A 54 -15.05 0.78 -15.59
C LEU A 54 -14.96 2.30 -15.63
N LYS A 55 -15.74 2.96 -14.79
CA LYS A 55 -15.61 4.40 -14.57
C LYS A 55 -14.54 4.66 -13.52
N THR A 56 -13.47 5.32 -13.94
CA THR A 56 -12.31 5.62 -13.11
C THR A 56 -12.08 7.13 -13.04
N GLN A 57 -11.52 7.59 -11.92
CA GLN A 57 -11.03 8.94 -11.73
C GLN A 57 -9.58 8.88 -11.26
N ILE A 58 -8.69 9.62 -11.94
CA ILE A 58 -7.31 9.78 -11.48
C ILE A 58 -7.30 10.87 -10.40
N GLU A 59 -6.89 10.49 -9.19
CA GLU A 59 -6.86 11.40 -8.05
C GLU A 59 -5.54 12.16 -7.94
N SER A 60 -4.44 11.47 -8.23
CA SER A 60 -3.11 12.07 -8.22
C SER A 60 -2.14 11.32 -9.11
N VAL A 61 -1.11 12.04 -9.60
CA VAL A 61 0.05 11.48 -10.29
C VAL A 61 1.31 11.89 -9.55
N ASN A 62 2.06 10.89 -9.10
CA ASN A 62 3.28 11.04 -8.35
C ASN A 62 4.46 10.53 -9.17
N TYR A 63 5.64 11.08 -8.93
CA TYR A 63 6.89 10.61 -9.50
C TYR A 63 7.85 10.26 -8.38
N SER A 64 8.37 9.04 -8.44
CA SER A 64 9.43 8.57 -7.55
C SER A 64 10.77 8.80 -8.22
N PHE A 65 11.60 9.69 -7.65
CA PHE A 65 12.97 9.89 -8.13
C PHE A 65 13.83 8.63 -7.92
N ILE A 66 13.60 7.89 -6.84
CA ILE A 66 14.36 6.68 -6.50
C ILE A 66 14.07 5.58 -7.54
N GLU A 67 12.81 5.41 -7.91
CA GLU A 67 12.39 4.38 -8.87
C GLU A 67 12.39 4.89 -10.31
N MET A 68 12.59 6.21 -10.48
CA MET A 68 12.54 6.94 -11.74
C MET A 68 11.25 6.69 -12.53
N ARG A 69 10.11 6.64 -11.85
CA ARG A 69 8.82 6.23 -12.43
C ARG A 69 7.66 7.08 -11.97
N TYR A 70 6.66 7.17 -12.83
CA TYR A 70 5.36 7.71 -12.46
C TYR A 70 4.42 6.63 -11.93
N THR A 71 3.59 7.03 -10.97
CA THR A 71 2.49 6.25 -10.40
C THR A 71 1.26 7.12 -10.30
N ALA A 72 0.12 6.62 -10.76
CA ALA A 72 -1.18 7.26 -10.61
C ALA A 72 -1.99 6.57 -9.52
N HIS A 73 -2.61 7.35 -8.64
CA HIS A 73 -3.65 6.87 -7.72
C HIS A 73 -5.01 7.05 -8.40
N VAL A 74 -5.77 5.97 -8.48
CA VAL A 74 -7.02 5.89 -9.24
C VAL A 74 -8.12 5.36 -8.34
N SER A 75 -9.29 5.98 -8.41
CA SER A 75 -10.50 5.52 -7.74
C SER A 75 -11.59 5.17 -8.74
N THR A 76 -12.43 4.21 -8.36
CA THR A 76 -13.64 3.85 -9.11
C THR A 76 -14.87 4.53 -8.51
N THR A 77 -16.01 4.49 -9.21
CA THR A 77 -17.29 4.99 -8.68
C THR A 77 -17.76 4.30 -7.40
N ASN A 78 -17.26 3.09 -7.13
CA ASN A 78 -17.58 2.34 -5.91
C ASN A 78 -16.55 2.59 -4.79
N GLU A 79 -15.74 3.64 -4.91
CA GLU A 79 -14.70 4.04 -3.95
C GLU A 79 -13.55 3.01 -3.80
N LEU A 80 -13.46 2.01 -4.68
CA LEU A 80 -12.29 1.14 -4.76
C LEU A 80 -11.09 1.94 -5.29
N ASN A 81 -10.00 1.92 -4.52
CA ASN A 81 -8.75 2.62 -4.83
C ASN A 81 -7.70 1.63 -5.31
N PHE A 82 -6.96 2.00 -6.35
CA PHE A 82 -5.88 1.22 -6.91
C PHE A 82 -4.81 2.13 -7.53
N TYR A 83 -3.69 1.55 -7.90
CA TYR A 83 -2.55 2.22 -8.50
C TYR A 83 -2.35 1.74 -9.93
N VAL A 84 -1.89 2.68 -10.76
CA VAL A 84 -1.38 2.42 -12.09
C VAL A 84 0.07 2.87 -12.10
N GLU A 85 0.98 2.00 -12.52
CA GLU A 85 2.42 2.21 -12.43
C GLU A 85 3.10 2.07 -13.78
N GLU A 86 4.14 2.86 -13.99
CA GLU A 86 5.06 2.70 -15.11
C GLU A 86 5.98 1.50 -14.87
N GLY A 87 5.76 0.41 -15.60
CA GLY A 87 6.59 -0.79 -15.56
C GLY A 87 7.65 -0.81 -16.66
N TYR A 88 8.64 -1.70 -16.52
CA TYR A 88 9.66 -1.93 -17.56
C TYR A 88 9.08 -2.37 -18.92
N ARG A 89 7.88 -2.97 -18.92
CA ARG A 89 7.19 -3.48 -20.12
C ARG A 89 6.00 -2.63 -20.54
N GLY A 90 5.85 -1.43 -19.97
CA GLY A 90 4.70 -0.56 -20.15
C GLY A 90 3.91 -0.38 -18.86
N ILE A 91 2.72 0.23 -19.01
CA ILE A 91 1.82 0.51 -17.90
C ILE A 91 1.18 -0.78 -17.39
N TRP A 92 1.10 -0.92 -16.08
CA TRP A 92 0.36 -1.98 -15.40
C TRP A 92 -0.41 -1.38 -14.22
N ASP A 93 -1.41 -2.11 -13.74
CA ASP A 93 -2.24 -1.70 -12.62
C ASP A 93 -2.43 -2.83 -11.61
N ASN A 94 -2.84 -2.48 -10.40
CA ASN A 94 -3.22 -3.45 -9.37
C ASN A 94 -4.74 -3.49 -9.11
N TYR A 95 -5.58 -3.10 -10.08
CA TYR A 95 -7.03 -3.08 -9.93
C TYR A 95 -7.62 -4.46 -9.58
N PRO A 96 -7.26 -5.56 -10.25
CA PRO A 96 -7.77 -6.89 -9.89
C PRO A 96 -7.39 -7.29 -8.46
N GLN A 97 -6.17 -6.97 -8.04
CA GLN A 97 -5.67 -7.23 -6.68
C GLN A 97 -6.47 -6.42 -5.66
N ALA A 98 -6.72 -5.14 -5.92
CA ALA A 98 -7.55 -4.29 -5.08
C ALA A 98 -8.98 -4.84 -4.98
N LEU A 99 -9.55 -5.31 -6.09
CA LEU A 99 -10.88 -5.91 -6.14
C LEU A 99 -10.96 -7.18 -5.28
N TRP A 100 -10.02 -8.13 -5.45
CA TRP A 100 -9.98 -9.36 -4.67
C TRP A 100 -9.73 -9.10 -3.18
N ALA A 101 -8.88 -8.14 -2.85
CA ALA A 101 -8.64 -7.71 -1.48
C ALA A 101 -9.91 -7.15 -0.82
N GLU A 102 -10.71 -6.37 -1.55
CA GLU A 102 -12.00 -5.86 -1.08
C GLU A 102 -13.00 -6.99 -0.84
N GLU A 103 -13.12 -7.93 -1.78
CA GLU A 103 -14.00 -9.10 -1.65
C GLU A 103 -13.59 -10.00 -0.48
N ALA A 104 -12.30 -10.30 -0.34
CA ALA A 104 -11.75 -11.03 0.80
C ALA A 104 -11.99 -10.30 2.12
N THR A 105 -11.89 -8.96 2.14
CA THR A 105 -12.19 -8.12 3.30
C THR A 105 -13.66 -8.23 3.70
N LYS A 106 -14.59 -8.25 2.74
CA LYS A 106 -16.02 -8.44 3.02
C LYS A 106 -16.30 -9.81 3.64
N ILE A 107 -15.70 -10.87 3.09
CA ILE A 107 -15.84 -12.24 3.62
C ILE A 107 -15.27 -12.32 5.04
N CYS A 108 -14.07 -11.82 5.25
CA CYS A 108 -13.42 -11.83 6.56
C CYS A 108 -14.19 -11.01 7.60
N THR A 109 -14.72 -9.84 7.21
CA THR A 109 -15.55 -9.02 8.10
C THR A 109 -16.86 -9.73 8.46
N ALA A 110 -17.51 -10.38 7.50
CA ALA A 110 -18.70 -11.17 7.76
C ALA A 110 -18.41 -12.33 8.73
N PHE A 111 -17.29 -13.03 8.53
CA PHE A 111 -16.82 -14.08 9.42
C PHE A 111 -16.59 -13.57 10.85
N LEU A 112 -15.84 -12.47 11.00
CA LEU A 112 -15.58 -11.87 12.31
C LEU A 112 -16.86 -11.34 12.96
N SER A 113 -17.85 -10.85 12.22
CA SER A 113 -19.10 -10.37 12.81
C SER A 113 -19.86 -11.45 13.62
N ILE A 114 -19.65 -12.73 13.29
CA ILE A 114 -20.24 -13.88 13.98
C ILE A 114 -19.43 -14.26 15.22
N HIS A 115 -18.11 -14.13 15.17
CA HIS A 115 -17.20 -14.62 16.20
C HIS A 115 -16.70 -13.53 17.17
N ARG A 116 -16.50 -12.30 16.69
CA ARG A 116 -15.99 -11.10 17.41
C ARG A 116 -16.49 -9.79 16.78
N THR A 117 -17.59 -9.27 17.31
CA THR A 117 -18.24 -8.04 16.80
C THR A 117 -17.44 -6.75 17.00
N ASN A 118 -16.39 -6.77 17.84
CA ASN A 118 -15.51 -5.62 18.11
C ASN A 118 -14.24 -5.61 17.24
N ALA A 119 -14.08 -6.58 16.35
CA ALA A 119 -12.95 -6.67 15.43
C ALA A 119 -13.33 -6.13 14.05
N LYS A 120 -12.37 -5.50 13.38
CA LYS A 120 -12.43 -5.16 11.95
C LYS A 120 -11.42 -6.01 11.19
N CYS A 121 -11.79 -6.49 10.02
CA CYS A 121 -10.85 -7.16 9.13
C CYS A 121 -10.45 -6.22 8.00
N ASP A 122 -9.20 -6.31 7.59
CA ASP A 122 -8.64 -5.62 6.44
C ASP A 122 -7.69 -6.60 5.76
N VAL A 123 -7.90 -6.88 4.49
CA VAL A 123 -7.10 -7.85 3.74
C VAL A 123 -6.29 -7.11 2.71
N GLY A 124 -4.97 -7.29 2.77
CA GLY A 124 -4.04 -6.87 1.73
C GLY A 124 -3.67 -8.05 0.85
N LEU A 125 -3.31 -7.79 -0.40
CA LEU A 125 -2.61 -8.77 -1.24
C LEU A 125 -1.19 -8.28 -1.41
N ASP A 126 -0.23 -8.97 -0.79
CA ASP A 126 1.19 -8.68 -0.96
C ASP A 126 1.72 -9.50 -2.14
N GLY A 127 2.16 -8.80 -3.20
CA GLY A 127 2.63 -9.44 -4.41
C GLY A 127 2.40 -8.60 -5.66
N SER A 128 3.48 -8.04 -6.19
CA SER A 128 3.53 -7.31 -7.45
C SER A 128 3.75 -8.18 -8.69
N GLY A 129 3.58 -9.52 -8.64
CA GLY A 129 4.08 -10.34 -9.75
C GLY A 129 3.61 -11.79 -9.86
N GLY A 130 2.43 -12.15 -9.33
CA GLY A 130 1.94 -13.53 -9.38
C GLY A 130 1.01 -13.85 -10.55
N ILE A 131 0.17 -12.90 -10.96
CA ILE A 131 -0.84 -13.16 -12.00
C ILE A 131 -0.51 -12.28 -13.18
N ASN A 132 0.47 -12.72 -13.96
CA ASN A 132 0.88 -12.03 -15.19
C ASN A 132 -0.20 -12.12 -16.29
N ASP A 133 -1.14 -13.06 -16.16
CA ASP A 133 -2.22 -13.30 -17.10
C ASP A 133 -3.56 -13.31 -16.35
N ILE A 134 -4.10 -12.12 -16.08
CA ILE A 134 -5.44 -11.97 -15.50
C ILE A 134 -6.44 -12.14 -16.65
N PRO A 135 -7.33 -13.15 -16.61
CA PRO A 135 -8.29 -13.36 -17.69
C PRO A 135 -9.29 -12.20 -17.75
N ASN A 136 -9.86 -11.98 -18.93
CA ASN A 136 -10.98 -11.08 -19.16
C ASN A 136 -12.23 -11.91 -19.49
N PRO A 137 -13.31 -11.86 -18.69
CA PRO A 137 -13.52 -11.00 -17.52
C PRO A 137 -12.64 -11.38 -16.32
N ILE A 138 -12.34 -10.39 -15.45
CA ILE A 138 -11.63 -10.61 -14.20
C ILE A 138 -12.47 -11.57 -13.34
N PRO A 139 -11.90 -12.70 -12.88
CA PRO A 139 -12.61 -13.65 -12.04
C PRO A 139 -12.88 -13.04 -10.67
N ASN A 140 -13.93 -13.50 -9.99
CA ASN A 140 -14.16 -13.08 -8.61
C ASN A 140 -13.17 -13.76 -7.65
N TYR A 141 -13.11 -13.28 -6.41
CA TYR A 141 -12.21 -13.81 -5.40
C TYR A 141 -12.44 -15.30 -5.10
N GLU A 142 -13.68 -15.78 -5.07
CA GLU A 142 -13.98 -17.19 -4.78
C GLU A 142 -13.36 -18.15 -5.82
N GLU A 143 -13.24 -17.69 -7.07
CA GLU A 143 -12.62 -18.44 -8.17
C GLU A 143 -11.09 -18.51 -8.09
N VAL A 144 -10.45 -17.51 -7.48
CA VAL A 144 -8.97 -17.42 -7.38
C VAL A 144 -8.42 -17.59 -5.96
N GLN A 145 -9.27 -17.77 -4.95
CA GLN A 145 -8.90 -17.80 -3.54
C GLN A 145 -7.77 -18.79 -3.23
N GLU A 146 -7.79 -19.99 -3.85
CA GLU A 146 -6.77 -21.01 -3.59
C GLU A 146 -5.39 -20.60 -4.14
N GLN A 147 -5.37 -19.85 -5.24
CA GLN A 147 -4.14 -19.33 -5.85
C GLN A 147 -3.59 -18.14 -5.05
N LEU A 148 -4.49 -17.34 -4.45
CA LEU A 148 -4.13 -16.15 -3.67
C LEU A 148 -3.83 -16.44 -2.21
N TYR A 149 -4.19 -17.62 -1.69
CA TYR A 149 -4.18 -17.95 -0.26
C TYR A 149 -2.83 -17.69 0.44
N SER A 150 -1.71 -17.91 -0.25
CA SER A 150 -0.36 -17.66 0.28
C SER A 150 0.09 -16.19 0.20
N SER A 151 -0.57 -15.39 -0.63
CA SER A 151 -0.20 -14.00 -0.94
C SER A 151 -1.11 -12.97 -0.26
N LEU A 152 -2.24 -13.39 0.30
CA LEU A 152 -3.08 -12.52 1.10
C LEU A 152 -2.49 -12.32 2.49
N GLU A 153 -2.51 -11.09 2.97
CA GLU A 153 -2.26 -10.74 4.36
C GLU A 153 -3.57 -10.29 5.00
N VAL A 154 -3.98 -10.95 6.09
CA VAL A 154 -5.16 -10.58 6.86
C VAL A 154 -4.74 -9.79 8.09
N ASN A 155 -5.22 -8.56 8.19
CA ASN A 155 -5.05 -7.69 9.34
C ASN A 155 -6.36 -7.60 10.14
N VAL A 156 -6.39 -8.23 11.32
CA VAL A 156 -7.50 -8.13 12.26
C VAL A 156 -7.23 -7.03 13.27
N ARG A 157 -8.05 -5.97 13.26
CA ARG A 157 -7.89 -4.79 14.09
C ARG A 157 -8.92 -4.73 15.22
N PHE A 158 -8.47 -4.43 16.41
CA PHE A 158 -9.26 -4.22 17.61
C PHE A 158 -9.04 -2.79 18.09
N ASN A 159 -10.13 -2.03 18.26
CA ASN A 159 -10.09 -0.68 18.82
C ASN A 159 -10.11 -0.71 20.37
N ILE A 160 -9.25 -1.55 20.94
CA ILE A 160 -9.06 -1.71 22.38
C ILE A 160 -7.59 -2.01 22.66
N LYS A 161 -7.15 -1.73 23.89
CA LYS A 161 -5.86 -2.21 24.41
C LYS A 161 -5.95 -3.68 24.80
N LEU A 162 -4.84 -4.40 24.67
CA LEU A 162 -4.74 -5.77 25.13
C LEU A 162 -4.52 -5.79 26.64
N ALA A 163 -5.35 -6.50 27.41
CA ALA A 163 -5.15 -6.61 28.87
C ALA A 163 -3.90 -7.44 29.23
N GLY A 164 -3.44 -8.30 28.32
CA GLY A 164 -2.25 -9.14 28.49
C GLY A 164 -2.50 -10.35 29.37
N THR A 165 -3.77 -10.77 29.49
CA THR A 165 -4.18 -11.95 30.25
C THR A 165 -4.00 -13.23 29.42
N GLU A 166 -3.90 -14.37 30.08
CA GLU A 166 -3.86 -15.67 29.39
C GLU A 166 -5.06 -15.88 28.47
N THR A 167 -6.25 -15.44 28.91
CA THR A 167 -7.49 -15.47 28.13
C THR A 167 -7.39 -14.69 26.82
N ASP A 168 -6.74 -13.52 26.81
CA ASP A 168 -6.55 -12.73 25.59
C ASP A 168 -5.72 -13.50 24.55
N TYR A 169 -4.65 -14.18 24.99
CA TYR A 169 -3.79 -14.96 24.10
C TYR A 169 -4.48 -16.22 23.58
N ILE A 170 -5.31 -16.88 24.41
CA ILE A 170 -6.15 -18.01 23.97
C ILE A 170 -7.11 -17.54 22.88
N GLU A 171 -7.78 -16.40 23.08
CA GLU A 171 -8.71 -15.85 22.12
C GLU A 171 -8.04 -15.54 20.76
N ILE A 172 -6.83 -14.96 20.77
CA ILE A 172 -6.07 -14.70 19.55
C ILE A 172 -5.76 -16.03 18.82
N LEU A 173 -5.31 -17.06 19.54
CA LEU A 173 -5.01 -18.37 18.96
C LEU A 173 -6.25 -19.08 18.42
N GLU A 174 -7.40 -18.95 19.09
CA GLU A 174 -8.68 -19.49 18.60
C GLU A 174 -9.13 -18.79 17.32
N LEU A 175 -9.04 -17.46 17.28
CA LEU A 175 -9.39 -16.68 16.08
C LEU A 175 -8.47 -16.99 14.91
N LYS A 176 -7.16 -17.14 15.17
CA LYS A 176 -6.19 -17.62 14.17
C LYS A 176 -6.66 -18.94 13.57
N LYS A 177 -6.93 -19.96 14.40
CA LYS A 177 -7.37 -21.28 13.94
C LYS A 177 -8.66 -21.22 13.13
N LEU A 178 -9.59 -20.37 13.54
CA LEU A 178 -10.85 -20.14 12.84
C LEU A 178 -10.65 -19.52 11.46
N LEU A 179 -9.78 -18.51 11.33
CA LEU A 179 -9.45 -17.86 10.06
C LEU A 179 -8.66 -18.81 9.12
N GLU A 180 -7.74 -19.60 9.66
CA GLU A 180 -7.00 -20.64 8.93
C GLU A 180 -7.95 -21.74 8.42
N ALA A 181 -8.89 -22.19 9.24
CA ALA A 181 -9.89 -23.19 8.85
C ALA A 181 -10.84 -22.67 7.76
N ALA A 182 -11.15 -21.37 7.77
CA ALA A 182 -11.91 -20.69 6.73
C ALA A 182 -11.11 -20.44 5.44
N LYS A 183 -9.81 -20.78 5.42
CA LYS A 183 -8.89 -20.59 4.28
C LYS A 183 -8.85 -19.14 3.76
N ILE A 184 -8.89 -18.15 4.67
CA ILE A 184 -8.86 -16.74 4.28
C ILE A 184 -7.42 -16.30 3.95
N SER A 185 -6.44 -16.64 4.78
CA SER A 185 -5.01 -16.35 4.55
C SER A 185 -4.10 -17.21 5.42
N GLN A 186 -2.84 -17.41 4.99
CA GLN A 186 -1.75 -17.98 5.80
C GLN A 186 -0.97 -16.95 6.63
N GLN A 187 -1.13 -15.65 6.32
CA GLN A 187 -0.43 -14.53 6.92
C GLN A 187 -1.43 -13.68 7.68
N ILE A 188 -1.54 -13.90 8.99
CA ILE A 188 -2.53 -13.22 9.84
C ILE A 188 -1.81 -12.34 10.85
N SER A 189 -2.24 -11.09 10.93
CA SER A 189 -1.75 -10.10 11.88
C SER A 189 -2.89 -9.63 12.78
N PHE A 190 -2.63 -9.52 14.09
CA PHE A 190 -3.58 -9.01 15.08
C PHE A 190 -3.10 -7.67 15.62
N LEU A 191 -3.93 -6.64 15.48
CA LEU A 191 -3.58 -5.25 15.77
C LEU A 191 -4.50 -4.70 16.84
N TYR A 192 -3.94 -4.48 18.03
CA TYR A 192 -4.58 -3.74 19.13
C TYR A 192 -4.04 -2.30 19.17
N ASP A 193 -4.63 -1.46 20.01
CA ASP A 193 -4.21 -0.05 20.13
C ASP A 193 -2.75 0.09 20.61
N ASP A 194 -2.29 -0.81 21.47
CA ASP A 194 -0.98 -0.76 22.14
C ASP A 194 -0.06 -1.93 21.81
N VAL A 195 -0.57 -3.00 21.19
CA VAL A 195 0.20 -4.19 20.83
C VAL A 195 -0.16 -4.65 19.42
N ALA A 196 0.83 -5.09 18.67
CA ALA A 196 0.64 -5.77 17.39
C ALA A 196 1.31 -7.15 17.42
N PHE A 197 0.67 -8.12 16.79
CA PHE A 197 1.22 -9.43 16.51
C PHE A 197 1.26 -9.58 14.99
N PHE A 198 2.45 -9.47 14.42
CA PHE A 198 2.63 -9.53 12.97
C PHE A 198 2.96 -10.94 12.53
N ASP A 199 2.36 -11.37 11.42
CA ASP A 199 2.60 -12.65 10.78
C ASP A 199 2.65 -13.79 11.82
N ILE A 200 1.49 -13.98 12.47
CA ILE A 200 1.26 -15.15 13.30
C ILE A 200 0.86 -16.34 12.42
N SER A 201 1.76 -16.69 11.50
CA SER A 201 1.64 -17.83 10.59
C SER A 201 1.34 -19.13 11.33
N THR A 202 1.03 -20.17 10.55
CA THR A 202 0.65 -21.51 11.01
C THR A 202 1.60 -22.18 12.00
N GLN A 203 2.78 -21.60 12.27
CA GLN A 203 3.79 -22.12 13.19
C GLN A 203 3.63 -21.63 14.63
N ILE A 204 2.71 -20.69 14.91
CA ILE A 204 2.47 -20.18 16.26
C ILE A 204 1.22 -20.82 16.85
N ASP A 205 1.44 -21.78 17.75
CA ASP A 205 0.36 -22.54 18.38
C ASP A 205 0.34 -22.44 19.91
N THR A 206 1.36 -21.79 20.51
CA THR A 206 1.46 -21.61 21.96
C THR A 206 1.39 -20.15 22.39
N ILE A 207 0.84 -19.92 23.59
CA ILE A 207 0.80 -18.59 24.23
C ILE A 207 2.22 -18.02 24.37
N GLN A 208 3.20 -18.86 24.69
CA GLN A 208 4.59 -18.44 24.90
C GLN A 208 5.25 -17.93 23.61
N GLU A 209 4.96 -18.57 22.47
CA GLU A 209 5.43 -18.10 21.16
C GLU A 209 4.72 -16.81 20.75
N LEU A 210 3.41 -16.73 20.97
CA LEU A 210 2.62 -15.55 20.68
C LEU A 210 3.11 -14.33 21.49
N GLN A 211 3.40 -14.52 22.78
CA GLN A 211 3.96 -13.49 23.64
C GLN A 211 5.33 -12.98 23.16
N LYS A 212 6.19 -13.85 22.61
CA LYS A 212 7.48 -13.44 22.03
C LYS A 212 7.32 -12.56 20.79
N LYS A 213 6.23 -12.71 20.06
CA LYS A 213 5.89 -11.91 18.88
C LYS A 213 5.17 -10.60 19.20
N ALA A 214 4.77 -10.38 20.46
CA ALA A 214 4.08 -9.16 20.87
C ALA A 214 4.97 -7.93 20.65
N PHE A 215 4.63 -7.11 19.67
CA PHE A 215 5.26 -5.84 19.41
C PHE A 215 4.49 -4.73 20.13
N LYS A 216 5.07 -4.15 21.19
CA LYS A 216 4.48 -3.01 21.88
C LYS A 216 4.59 -1.76 21.01
N ARG A 217 3.46 -1.16 20.66
CA ARG A 217 3.43 0.13 19.97
C ARG A 217 3.79 1.23 20.96
N LEU A 218 4.86 1.97 20.68
CA LEU A 218 5.18 3.17 21.42
C LEU A 218 4.08 4.20 21.15
N THR A 219 3.27 4.52 22.15
CA THR A 219 2.35 5.66 22.04
C THR A 219 3.15 6.94 21.79
N PRO A 220 2.69 7.90 20.97
CA PRO A 220 3.39 9.17 20.73
C PRO A 220 3.54 10.11 21.95
N SER A 221 3.23 9.67 23.17
CA SER A 221 3.22 10.51 24.38
C SER A 221 4.54 10.52 25.17
N GLY A 222 5.68 10.40 24.48
CA GLY A 222 7.01 10.26 25.09
C GLY A 222 7.95 11.46 24.99
N TYR A 223 7.58 12.57 24.33
CA TYR A 223 8.38 13.80 24.36
C TYR A 223 8.10 14.60 25.65
N SER A 224 8.51 14.05 26.79
CA SER A 224 8.73 14.84 28.00
C SER A 224 9.91 15.79 27.73
N THR A 225 9.61 17.04 27.41
CA THR A 225 10.57 18.14 27.32
C THR A 225 11.02 18.57 28.73
N THR A 226 11.73 17.69 29.44
CA THR A 226 12.58 18.13 30.57
C THR A 226 13.91 18.62 30.01
N ARG A 227 13.90 19.85 29.44
CA ARG A 227 15.13 20.63 29.28
C ARG A 227 15.73 20.84 30.67
N LYS A 228 16.77 20.07 31.00
CA LYS A 228 17.69 20.43 32.09
C LYS A 228 18.33 21.77 31.74
N HIS A 229 17.91 22.83 32.42
CA HIS A 229 18.61 24.10 32.42
C HIS A 229 19.95 23.88 33.15
N LYS A 230 21.05 23.82 32.40
CA LYS A 230 22.39 24.04 32.98
C LYS A 230 22.52 25.56 33.22
N PRO A 231 22.98 26.01 34.40
CA PRO A 231 23.43 27.37 34.58
C PRO A 231 24.83 27.50 33.94
N ASN A 232 25.05 28.57 33.17
CA ASN A 232 26.39 28.91 32.68
C ASN A 232 27.21 29.57 33.81
N PRO A 233 28.53 29.34 33.85
CA PRO A 233 29.46 30.18 34.59
C PRO A 233 29.57 31.59 33.97
#